data_AF-A4FKI4-F1
#
_entry.id   AF-A4FKI4-F1
#
_cell.length_a   1.000
_cell.length_b   1.000
_cell.length_c   1.000
_cell.angle_alpha   90.00
_cell.angle_beta   90.00
_cell.angle_gamma   90.00
#
_symmetry.space_group_name_H-M   'P 1'
#
loop_
_entity.id
_entity.type
_entity.pdbx_description
1 polymer ?
#
loop_
_entity_poly.entity_id
_entity_poly.type
_entity_poly.pdbx_seq_one_letter_code
_entity_poly.pdbx_strand_id
1 'polypeptide(L)'
;MTGFFVDPDSIDGNSHLLAEQAGLLQEGRLDGDTATMARPPRAHPAVGGEVEKFTNFAADQCRDLVALLGALATKLRAVGEEHVTVDGHVRDELERFLTSGVFVPPGKR
;
A
#
# COMPACT_ATOMS: atom_id res chain seq x y z
N MET A 1 6.73 -2.47 -29.47
CA MET A 1 6.57 -3.15 -28.16
C MET A 1 6.37 -2.07 -27.12
N THR A 2 5.16 -1.91 -26.60
CA THR A 2 4.88 -1.02 -25.46
C THR A 2 5.37 -1.72 -24.21
N GLY A 3 6.56 -1.35 -23.74
CA GLY A 3 7.07 -1.81 -22.45
C GLY A 3 6.28 -1.14 -21.33
N PHE A 4 5.90 -1.90 -20.32
CA PHE A 4 5.43 -1.34 -19.06
C PHE A 4 6.65 -0.71 -18.37
N PHE A 5 6.63 0.61 -18.19
CA PHE A 5 7.64 1.32 -17.41
C PHE A 5 7.10 1.48 -15.99
N VAL A 6 7.91 1.08 -15.02
CA VAL A 6 7.60 1.19 -13.59
C VAL A 6 8.53 2.25 -13.02
N ASP A 7 7.96 3.23 -12.33
CA ASP A 7 8.72 4.24 -11.61
C ASP A 7 8.87 3.79 -10.14
N PRO A 8 10.09 3.45 -9.68
CA PRO A 8 10.32 2.98 -8.31
C PRO A 8 9.97 4.05 -7.26
N ASP A 9 10.16 5.34 -7.56
CA ASP A 9 9.77 6.43 -6.64
C ASP A 9 8.24 6.51 -6.52
N SER A 10 7.52 6.20 -7.60
CA SER A 10 6.07 6.10 -7.58
C SER A 10 5.57 4.90 -6.77
N ILE A 11 6.26 3.76 -6.83
CA ILE A 11 5.91 2.57 -6.02
C ILE A 11 6.09 2.86 -4.53
N ASP A 12 7.24 3.40 -4.15
CA ASP A 12 7.53 3.72 -2.75
C ASP A 12 6.53 4.76 -2.21
N GLY A 13 6.32 5.84 -2.95
CA GLY A 13 5.35 6.88 -2.61
C GLY A 13 3.92 6.34 -2.44
N ASN A 14 3.45 5.51 -3.38
CA ASN A 14 2.12 4.90 -3.28
C ASN A 14 2.00 3.94 -2.09
N SER A 15 3.06 3.20 -1.77
CA SER A 15 3.06 2.32 -0.59
C SER A 15 2.92 3.13 0.70
N HIS A 16 3.58 4.29 0.79
CA HIS A 16 3.51 5.18 1.94
C HIS A 16 2.12 5.81 2.08
N LEU A 17 1.56 6.32 0.99
CA LEU A 17 0.21 6.91 0.98
C LEU A 17 -0.86 5.91 1.44
N LEU A 18 -0.78 4.65 0.98
CA LEU A 18 -1.73 3.62 1.41
C LEU A 18 -1.62 3.30 2.89
N ALA A 19 -0.39 3.28 3.44
CA ALA A 19 -0.17 3.08 4.86
C ALA A 19 -0.68 4.28 5.69
N GLU A 20 -0.48 5.50 5.21
CA GLU A 20 -1.00 6.71 5.84
C GLU A 20 -2.53 6.73 5.84
N GLN A 21 -3.16 6.43 4.69
CA GLN A 21 -4.62 6.33 4.58
C GLN A 21 -5.20 5.28 5.53
N ALA A 22 -4.52 4.13 5.68
CA ALA A 22 -4.91 3.11 6.65
C ALA A 22 -4.82 3.63 8.09
N GLY A 23 -3.77 4.37 8.44
CA GLY A 23 -3.62 5.02 9.75
C GLY A 23 -4.73 6.03 10.02
N LEU A 24 -4.98 6.94 9.09
CA LEU A 24 -6.02 7.98 9.21
C LEU A 24 -7.42 7.37 9.34
N LEU A 25 -7.72 6.30 8.59
CA LEU A 25 -8.99 5.58 8.72
C LEU A 25 -9.15 4.92 10.08
N GLN A 26 -8.08 4.31 10.59
CA GLN A 26 -8.07 3.68 11.91
C GLN A 26 -8.28 4.70 13.04
N GLU A 27 -7.71 5.90 12.91
CA GLU A 27 -7.90 7.02 13.85
C GLU A 27 -9.30 7.61 13.78
N GLY A 28 -9.85 7.75 12.57
CA GLY A 28 -11.19 8.31 12.31
C GLY A 28 -12.33 7.31 12.49
N ARG A 29 -12.07 6.09 12.97
CA ARG A 29 -13.09 5.04 13.07
C ARG A 29 -14.26 5.49 13.94
N LEU A 30 -15.47 5.19 13.50
CA LEU A 30 -16.65 5.29 14.34
C LEU A 30 -16.55 4.22 15.45
N ASP A 31 -16.18 4.65 16.65
CA ASP A 31 -16.15 3.75 17.82
C ASP A 31 -17.55 3.60 18.44
N GLY A 32 -17.73 2.54 19.25
CA GLY A 32 -18.98 2.22 19.96
C GLY A 32 -19.43 3.34 20.92
N ASP A 33 -18.54 4.24 21.31
CA ASP A 33 -18.89 5.46 22.06
C ASP A 33 -19.86 6.36 21.27
N THR A 34 -19.72 6.41 19.93
CA THR A 34 -20.67 7.12 19.07
C THR A 34 -22.05 6.48 19.12
N ALA A 35 -22.12 5.15 19.19
CA ALA A 35 -23.38 4.42 19.40
C ALA A 35 -23.98 4.69 20.79
N THR A 36 -23.11 4.85 21.78
CA THR A 36 -23.48 5.13 23.17
C THR A 36 -24.15 6.50 23.32
N MET A 37 -23.86 7.45 22.43
CA MET A 37 -24.55 8.74 22.37
C MET A 37 -26.01 8.65 21.92
N ALA A 38 -26.40 7.58 21.21
CA ALA A 38 -27.77 7.35 20.77
C ALA A 38 -28.58 6.45 21.71
N ARG A 39 -28.04 6.03 22.86
CA ARG A 39 -28.77 5.21 23.84
C ARG A 39 -29.79 6.03 24.65
N PRO A 40 -30.83 5.40 25.21
CA PRO A 40 -31.74 6.05 26.15
C PRO A 40 -30.97 6.73 27.31
N PRO A 41 -31.37 7.93 27.75
CA PRO A 41 -32.58 8.68 27.37
C PRO A 41 -32.42 9.62 26.16
N ARG A 42 -31.27 9.58 25.45
CA ARG A 42 -30.95 10.57 24.41
C ARG A 42 -31.69 10.35 23.09
N ALA A 43 -32.11 9.11 22.81
CA ALA A 43 -32.96 8.78 21.68
C ALA A 43 -33.97 7.68 22.03
N HIS A 44 -34.99 7.55 21.18
CA HIS A 44 -35.96 6.46 21.27
C HIS A 44 -35.24 5.10 21.12
N PRO A 45 -35.59 4.05 21.88
CA PRO A 45 -34.88 2.77 21.87
C PRO A 45 -34.69 2.14 20.49
N ALA A 46 -35.69 2.27 19.61
CA ALA A 46 -35.60 1.79 18.22
C ALA A 46 -34.50 2.53 17.42
N VAL A 47 -34.36 3.84 17.61
CA VAL A 47 -33.33 4.65 16.96
C VAL A 47 -31.96 4.29 17.51
N GLY A 48 -31.83 4.14 18.83
CA GLY A 48 -30.59 3.69 19.45
C GLY A 48 -30.12 2.33 18.93
N GLY A 49 -31.05 1.38 18.76
CA GLY A 49 -30.75 0.06 18.20
C GLY A 49 -30.28 0.09 16.74
N GLU A 50 -30.87 0.94 15.89
CA GLU A 50 -30.40 1.09 14.50
C GLU A 50 -29.05 1.80 14.41
N VAL A 51 -28.80 2.80 15.26
CA VAL A 51 -27.48 3.46 15.34
C VAL A 51 -26.40 2.49 15.82
N GLU A 52 -26.71 1.62 16.79
CA GLU A 52 -25.80 0.56 17.24
C GLU A 52 -25.46 -0.44 16.13
N LYS A 53 -26.44 -0.87 15.34
CA LYS A 53 -26.18 -1.71 14.16
C LYS A 53 -25.30 -1.01 13.13
N PHE A 54 -25.60 0.25 12.82
CA PHE A 54 -24.84 1.03 11.85
C PHE A 54 -23.38 1.23 12.28
N THR A 55 -23.15 1.61 13.54
CA THR A 55 -21.81 1.84 14.07
C THR A 55 -20.98 0.55 14.10
N ASN A 56 -21.58 -0.59 14.47
CA ASN A 56 -20.90 -1.89 14.38
C ASN A 56 -20.53 -2.26 12.95
N PHE A 57 -21.46 -2.09 11.99
CA PHE A 57 -21.17 -2.32 10.58
C PHE A 57 -20.07 -1.39 10.05
N ALA A 58 -20.14 -0.10 10.36
CA ALA A 58 -19.13 0.87 9.95
C ALA A 58 -17.75 0.56 10.54
N ALA A 59 -17.70 0.11 11.80
CA ALA A 59 -16.46 -0.31 12.45
C ALA A 59 -15.85 -1.55 11.77
N ASP A 60 -16.65 -2.56 11.42
CA ASP A 60 -16.17 -3.75 10.70
C ASP A 60 -15.65 -3.37 9.31
N GLN A 61 -16.40 -2.59 8.52
CA GLN A 61 -15.95 -2.13 7.21
C GLN A 61 -14.66 -1.30 7.28
N CYS A 62 -14.49 -0.50 8.33
CA CYS A 62 -13.28 0.27 8.57
C CYS A 62 -12.08 -0.67 8.80
N ARG A 63 -12.21 -1.70 9.64
CA ARG A 63 -11.13 -2.67 9.88
C ARG A 63 -10.73 -3.42 8.62
N ASP A 64 -11.71 -3.86 7.82
CA ASP A 64 -11.44 -4.57 6.56
C ASP A 64 -10.70 -3.67 5.57
N LEU A 65 -11.09 -2.40 5.47
CA LEU A 65 -10.42 -1.44 4.59
C LEU A 65 -8.99 -1.14 5.05
N VAL A 66 -8.78 -0.95 6.36
CA VAL A 66 -7.44 -0.77 6.94
C VAL A 66 -6.55 -1.98 6.65
N ALA A 67 -7.07 -3.20 6.81
CA ALA A 67 -6.34 -4.42 6.51
C ALA A 67 -5.98 -4.52 5.01
N LEU A 68 -6.91 -4.18 4.11
CA LEU A 68 -6.69 -4.18 2.68
C LEU A 68 -5.60 -3.17 2.26
N LEU A 69 -5.70 -1.93 2.75
CA LEU A 69 -4.74 -0.87 2.45
C LEU A 69 -3.34 -1.22 2.98
N GLY A 70 -3.25 -1.75 4.20
CA GLY A 70 -1.98 -2.22 4.76
C GLY A 70 -1.37 -3.39 3.97
N ALA A 71 -2.20 -4.34 3.53
CA ALA A 71 -1.75 -5.43 2.68
C ALA A 71 -1.26 -4.95 1.31
N LEU A 72 -1.95 -3.97 0.71
CA LEU A 72 -1.56 -3.38 -0.58
C LEU A 72 -0.27 -2.58 -0.46
N ALA A 73 -0.11 -1.76 0.59
CA ALA A 73 1.12 -1.04 0.89
C ALA A 73 2.31 -2.00 1.02
N THR A 74 2.13 -3.09 1.76
CA THR A 74 3.17 -4.12 1.95
C THR A 74 3.54 -4.78 0.62
N LYS A 75 2.55 -5.11 -0.22
CA LYS A 75 2.80 -5.70 -1.54
C LYS A 75 3.52 -4.75 -2.47
N LEU A 76 3.14 -3.48 -2.51
CA LEU A 76 3.82 -2.47 -3.34
C LEU A 76 5.28 -2.29 -2.90
N ARG A 77 5.52 -2.23 -1.59
CA ARG A 77 6.88 -2.15 -1.07
C ARG A 77 7.73 -3.35 -1.47
N ALA A 78 7.18 -4.57 -1.37
CA ALA A 78 7.89 -5.78 -1.80
C ALA A 78 8.24 -5.75 -3.29
N VAL A 79 7.32 -5.27 -4.15
CA VAL A 79 7.59 -5.11 -5.59
C VAL A 79 8.66 -4.05 -5.85
N GLY A 80 8.66 -2.95 -5.10
CA GLY A 80 9.70 -1.92 -5.19
C GLY A 80 11.08 -2.45 -4.82
N GLU A 81 11.19 -3.18 -3.71
CA GLU A 81 12.44 -3.81 -3.27
C GLU A 81 12.96 -4.85 -4.28
N GLU A 82 12.07 -5.66 -4.85
CA GLU A 82 12.42 -6.61 -5.92
C GLU A 82 12.94 -5.88 -7.18
N HIS A 83 12.27 -4.80 -7.60
CA HIS A 83 12.68 -4.03 -8.77
C HIS A 83 14.06 -3.38 -8.59
N VAL A 84 14.31 -2.77 -7.42
CA VAL A 84 15.62 -2.18 -7.08
C VAL A 84 16.72 -3.24 -7.11
N THR A 85 16.44 -4.45 -6.63
CA THR A 85 17.39 -5.56 -6.63
C THR A 85 17.74 -6.01 -8.05
N VAL A 86 16.73 -6.14 -8.93
CA VAL A 86 16.93 -6.51 -10.34
C VAL A 86 17.75 -5.45 -11.08
N ASP A 87 17.42 -4.17 -10.93
CA ASP A 87 18.16 -3.08 -11.58
C ASP A 87 19.61 -3.02 -11.12
N GLY A 88 19.88 -3.27 -9.82
CA GLY A 88 21.23 -3.38 -9.27
C GLY A 88 22.02 -4.51 -9.93
N HIS A 89 21.45 -5.71 -10.02
CA HIS A 89 22.09 -6.85 -10.66
C HIS A 89 22.39 -6.60 -12.15
N VAL A 90 21.47 -5.99 -12.88
CA VAL A 90 21.66 -5.63 -14.30
C VAL A 90 22.77 -4.60 -14.46
N ARG A 91 22.85 -3.60 -13.57
CA ARG A 91 23.94 -2.62 -13.55
C ARG A 91 25.28 -3.30 -13.31
N ASP A 92 25.39 -4.19 -12.33
CA ASP A 92 26.63 -4.90 -12.01
C ASP A 92 27.09 -5.80 -13.17
N GLU A 93 26.16 -6.48 -13.83
CA GLU A 93 26.45 -7.30 -15.01
C GLU A 93 26.95 -6.45 -16.19
N LEU A 94 26.31 -5.30 -16.43
CA LEU A 94 26.75 -4.35 -17.45
C LEU A 94 28.13 -3.77 -17.13
N GLU A 95 28.38 -3.37 -15.88
CA GLU A 95 29.68 -2.86 -15.45
C GLU A 95 30.77 -3.92 -15.63
N ARG A 96 30.50 -5.16 -15.25
CA ARG A 96 31.39 -6.30 -15.48
C ARG A 96 31.65 -6.51 -16.97
N PHE A 97 30.63 -6.44 -17.83
CA PHE A 97 30.82 -6.54 -19.27
C PHE A 97 31.71 -5.42 -19.81
N LEU A 98 31.50 -4.18 -19.36
CA LEU A 98 32.30 -3.03 -19.78
C LEU A 98 33.76 -3.10 -19.29
N THR A 99 34.00 -3.59 -18.07
CA THR A 99 35.36 -3.73 -17.52
C THR A 99 36.11 -4.97 -18.01
N SER A 100 35.40 -6.06 -18.32
CA SER A 100 36.01 -7.30 -18.86
C SER A 100 36.09 -7.35 -20.39
N GLY A 101 35.40 -6.44 -21.08
CA GLY A 101 35.38 -6.35 -22.53
C GLY A 101 36.69 -5.81 -23.09
N VAL A 102 37.44 -6.64 -23.80
CA VAL A 102 38.56 -6.19 -24.64
C VAL A 102 38.01 -5.86 -26.03
N PHE A 103 38.15 -4.61 -26.45
CA PHE A 103 37.79 -4.21 -27.82
C PHE A 103 38.70 -4.92 -28.83
N VAL A 104 38.11 -5.78 -29.67
CA VAL A 104 38.80 -6.40 -30.80
C VAL A 104 38.36 -5.70 -32.09
N PRO A 105 39.22 -4.92 -32.74
CA PRO A 105 38.87 -4.26 -34.00
C PRO A 105 38.58 -5.29 -35.10
N PRO A 106 37.63 -5.00 -36.01
CA PRO A 106 37.28 -5.91 -37.10
C PRO A 106 38.48 -6.07 -38.04
N GLY A 107 39.02 -7.29 -38.13
CA GLY A 107 40.22 -7.63 -38.90
C GLY A 107 41.23 -8.51 -38.16
N LYS A 108 41.07 -8.73 -36.84
CA LYS A 108 41.89 -9.66 -36.04
C LYS A 108 41.06 -10.76 -35.35
N ARG A 109 40.16 -11.41 -36.10
CA ARG A 109 39.54 -12.68 -35.69
C ARG A 109 40.27 -13.84 -36.34
#